data_AF-A0ABD4UG08-F1
#
_entry.id   AF-A0ABD4UG08-F1
#
_cell.length_a   1.000
_cell.length_b   1.000
_cell.length_c   1.000
_cell.angle_alpha   90.00
_cell.angle_beta   90.00
_cell.angle_gamma   90.00
#
_symmetry.space_group_name_H-M   'P 1'
#
loop_
_entity.id
_entity.type
_entity.pdbx_description
1 polymer ?
#
loop_
_entity_poly.entity_id
_entity_poly.type
_entity_poly.pdbx_seq_one_letter_code
_entity_poly.pdbx_strand_id
1 'polypeptide(L)' 'MKTAYDLLLDAPDDQVTRCRLAWKAVAAGDWQDAAHFLRNAADEAGATPWATDARALSEAFAAKVAAA' A
#
# COMPACT_ATOMS: atom_id res chain seq x y z
N MET A 1 8.51 9.70 2.09
CA MET A 1 7.43 8.67 2.02
C MET A 1 7.88 7.61 1.03
N LYS A 2 7.84 6.33 1.39
CA LYS A 2 8.21 5.22 0.49
C LYS A 2 7.27 5.17 -0.72
N THR A 3 7.76 4.74 -1.87
CA THR A 3 6.89 4.37 -3.00
C THR A 3 6.30 2.98 -2.80
N ALA A 4 5.27 2.61 -3.57
CA ALA A 4 4.71 1.26 -3.53
C ALA A 4 5.74 0.18 -3.92
N TYR A 5 6.72 0.53 -4.75
CA TYR A 5 7.82 -0.35 -5.12
C TYR A 5 8.81 -0.54 -3.97
N ASP A 6 9.22 0.54 -3.30
CA ASP A 6 10.11 0.45 -2.13
C ASP A 6 9.46 -0.38 -1.01
N LEU A 7 8.16 -0.19 -0.82
CA LEU A 7 7.40 -0.91 0.20
C LEU A 7 7.27 -2.41 -0.11
N LEU A 8 7.24 -2.78 -1.38
CA LEU A 8 7.26 -4.17 -1.85
C LEU A 8 8.61 -4.84 -1.62
N LEU A 9 9.73 -4.12 -1.78
CA LEU A 9 11.07 -4.68 -1.57
C LEU A 9 11.33 -5.05 -0.10
N ASP A 10 10.73 -4.31 0.82
CA ASP A 10 10.84 -4.53 2.26
C ASP A 10 9.63 -5.29 2.86
N ALA A 11 8.74 -5.83 2.02
CA ALA A 11 7.50 -6.45 2.47
C ALA A 11 7.75 -7.74 3.27
N PRO A 12 7.09 -7.93 4.43
CA PRO A 12 6.98 -9.23 5.07
C PRO A 12 6.44 -10.29 4.09
N ASP A 13 6.93 -11.53 4.18
CA ASP A 13 6.61 -12.62 3.24
C ASP A 13 5.11 -12.83 3.03
N ASP A 14 4.33 -12.73 4.11
CA ASP A 14 2.87 -12.85 4.14
C ASP A 14 2.14 -11.68 3.45
N GLN A 15 2.82 -10.53 3.27
CA GLN A 15 2.26 -9.33 2.67
C GLN A 15 2.77 -9.04 1.25
N VAL A 16 3.76 -9.78 0.76
CA VAL A 16 4.32 -9.63 -0.62
C VAL A 16 3.21 -9.64 -1.67
N THR A 17 2.23 -10.54 -1.56
CA THR A 17 1.13 -10.64 -2.53
C THR A 17 0.27 -9.37 -2.55
N ARG A 18 -0.10 -8.82 -1.39
CA ARG A 18 -0.91 -7.59 -1.31
C ARG A 18 -0.12 -6.38 -1.82
N CYS A 19 1.17 -6.29 -1.51
CA CYS A 19 2.00 -5.21 -2.03
C CYS A 19 2.20 -5.28 -3.55
N ARG A 20 2.28 -6.48 -4.13
CA ARG A 20 2.29 -6.63 -5.60
C ARG A 20 0.97 -6.16 -6.22
N LEU A 21 -0.18 -6.46 -5.59
CA LEU A 21 -1.47 -5.98 -6.06
C LEU A 21 -1.55 -4.45 -5.99
N ALA A 22 -1.12 -3.85 -4.88
CA ALA A 22 -1.05 -2.40 -4.74
C ALA A 22 -0.16 -1.75 -5.81
N TRP A 23 1.03 -2.30 -6.06
CA TRP A 23 1.94 -1.79 -7.09
C TRP A 23 1.33 -1.86 -8.50
N LYS A 24 0.64 -2.96 -8.83
CA LYS A 24 -0.08 -3.10 -10.11
C LYS A 24 -1.23 -2.10 -10.25
N ALA A 25 -2.03 -1.91 -9.19
CA ALA A 25 -3.11 -0.94 -9.18
C ALA A 25 -2.59 0.51 -9.37
N VAL A 26 -1.47 0.86 -8.73
CA VAL A 26 -0.77 2.13 -8.97
C VAL A 26 -0.38 2.30 -10.44
N ALA A 27 0.16 1.26 -11.07
CA ALA A 27 0.54 1.32 -12.48
C ALA A 27 -0.67 1.46 -13.43
N ALA A 28 -1.84 0.97 -13.03
CA ALA A 28 -3.10 1.14 -13.77
C ALA A 28 -3.81 2.48 -13.49
N GLY A 29 -3.37 3.23 -12.48
CA GLY A 29 -4.07 4.44 -12.01
C GLY A 29 -5.26 4.16 -11.10
N ASP A 30 -5.46 2.91 -10.66
CA ASP A 30 -6.54 2.46 -9.78
C ASP A 30 -6.21 2.80 -8.31
N TRP A 31 -6.24 4.10 -7.98
CA TRP A 31 -5.80 4.62 -6.68
C TRP A 31 -6.60 4.07 -5.49
N GLN A 32 -7.89 3.78 -5.69
CA GLN A 32 -8.77 3.22 -4.65
C GLN A 32 -8.33 1.80 -4.26
N ASP A 33 -8.08 0.94 -5.25
CA ASP A 33 -7.64 -0.43 -5.02
C ASP A 33 -6.23 -0.47 -4.44
N ALA A 34 -5.33 0.40 -4.92
CA ALA A 34 -4.01 0.55 -4.34
C ALA A 34 -4.05 0.91 -2.85
N ALA A 35 -4.90 1.86 -2.46
CA ALA A 35 -5.11 2.22 -1.06
C ALA A 35 -5.69 1.03 -0.27
N HIS A 36 -6.71 0.36 -0.81
CA HIS A 36 -7.35 -0.77 -0.14
C HIS A 36 -6.35 -1.91 0.17
N PHE A 37 -5.54 -2.32 -0.81
CA PHE A 37 -4.56 -3.38 -0.61
C PHE A 37 -3.51 -3.02 0.44
N LEU A 38 -3.00 -1.78 0.43
CA LEU A 38 -2.01 -1.32 1.39
C LEU A 38 -2.56 -1.22 2.81
N ARG A 39 -3.80 -0.73 2.98
CA ARG A 39 -4.46 -0.69 4.28
C ARG A 39 -4.63 -2.08 4.87
N ASN A 40 -5.13 -3.04 4.08
CA ASN A 40 -5.32 -4.40 4.56
C ASN A 40 -3.98 -5.07 4.91
N ALA A 41 -2.93 -4.84 4.10
CA ALA A 41 -1.60 -5.36 4.40
C ALA A 41 -1.03 -4.77 5.69
N ALA A 42 -1.24 -3.47 5.94
CA ALA A 42 -0.85 -2.82 7.19
C ALA A 42 -1.63 -3.38 8.39
N ASP A 43 -2.93 -3.61 8.25
CA ASP A 43 -3.79 -4.17 9.31
C ASP A 43 -3.35 -5.59 9.70
N GLU A 44 -3.02 -6.42 8.73
CA GLU A 44 -2.57 -7.80 8.97
C GLU A 44 -1.15 -7.87 9.54
N ALA A 45 -0.24 -7.01 9.07
CA ALA A 45 1.13 -6.94 9.58
C ALA A 45 1.22 -6.41 11.03
N GLY A 46 0.17 -5.76 11.53
CA GLY A 46 0.09 -5.26 12.90
C GLY A 46 1.02 -4.07 13.17
N ALA A 47 1.50 -3.93 14.42
CA ALA A 47 2.25 -2.77 14.87
C ALA A 47 3.75 -2.83 14.47
N THR A 48 4.04 -2.87 13.17
CA THR A 48 5.40 -2.84 12.63
C THR A 48 5.71 -1.50 11.95
N PRO A 49 6.99 -1.07 11.88
CA PRO A 49 7.36 0.13 11.13
C PRO A 49 6.93 0.07 9.66
N TRP A 50 7.02 -1.12 9.05
CA TRP A 50 6.57 -1.35 7.69
C TRP A 50 5.06 -1.12 7.53
N ALA A 51 4.24 -1.58 8.49
CA ALA A 51 2.80 -1.35 8.46
C ALA A 51 2.45 0.14 8.61
N THR A 52 3.21 0.90 9.39
CA THR A 52 3.06 2.36 9.47
C THR A 52 3.31 3.03 8.11
N ASP A 53 4.40 2.65 7.43
CA ASP A 53 4.68 3.16 6.08
C ASP A 53 3.59 2.77 5.07
N ALA A 54 3.10 1.52 5.14
CA ALA A 54 2.04 1.01 4.28
C ALA A 54 0.74 1.79 4.46
N ARG A 55 0.38 2.09 5.72
CA ARG A 55 -0.80 2.88 6.07
C ARG A 55 -0.69 4.33 5.60
N ALA A 56 0.46 4.97 5.80
CA ALA A 56 0.68 6.33 5.32
C ALA A 56 0.57 6.42 3.79
N LEU A 57 1.12 5.44 3.07
CA LEU A 57 1.02 5.38 1.60
C LEU A 57 -0.42 5.09 1.14
N SER A 58 -1.15 4.23 1.86
CA SER A 58 -2.58 3.98 1.63
C SER A 58 -3.39 5.28 1.73
N GLU A 59 -3.19 6.06 2.80
CA GLU A 59 -3.89 7.33 3.02
C GLU A 59 -3.60 8.34 1.90
N ALA A 60 -2.34 8.41 1.46
CA ALA A 60 -1.95 9.26 0.34
C ALA A 60 -2.63 8.85 -0.98
N PHE A 61 -2.81 7.55 -1.24
CA PHE A 61 -3.55 7.09 -2.43
C PHE A 61 -5.06 7.32 -2.31
N ALA A 62 -5.64 7.14 -1.12
CA ALA A 62 -7.05 7.46 -0.88
C ALA A 62 -7.33 8.96 -1.10
N ALA A 63 -6.41 9.85 -0.70
CA ALA A 63 -6.53 11.28 -0.95
C ALA A 63 -6.53 11.64 -2.45
N LYS A 64 -5.84 10.87 -3.30
CA LYS A 64 -5.88 11.07 -4.76
C LYS A 64 -7.26 10.76 -5.34
N VAL A 65 -7.97 9.78 -4.80
CA VAL A 65 -9.35 9.46 -5.21
C VAL A 65 -10.30 10.61 -4.85
N ALA A 66 -10.16 11.18 -3.66
CA ALA A 66 -11.01 12.29 -3.21
C ALA A 66 -10.78 13.61 -3.98
N ALA A 67 -9.65 13.73 -4.68
CA ALA A 67 -9.29 14.89 -5.48
C ALA A 67 -9.60 14.73 -6.99
N ALA A 68 -10.09 13.56 -7.41
CA ALA A 68 -10.48 13.25 -8.80
C ALA A 68 -11.98 13.45 -9.01
#